data_AF-C3Y181-F1
#
_entry.id   AF-C3Y181-F1
#
_cell.length_a   1.000
_cell.length_b   1.000
_cell.length_c   1.000
_cell.angle_alpha   90.00
_cell.angle_beta   90.00
_cell.angle_gamma   90.00
#
_symmetry.space_group_name_H-M   'P 1'
#
loop_
_entity.id
_entity.type
_entity.pdbx_description
1 polymer ?
#
loop_
_entity_poly.entity_id
_entity_poly.type
_entity_poly.pdbx_seq_one_letter_code
_entity_poly.pdbx_strand_id
1 'polypeptide(L)'
;MAPMILFLLAAVAGAAVAGDVPCRPIRDIYPSGKELCEKMWDGAFVYETDLSRAYTMWFFERDNPNDKVSYKLGKTPPNKCYLQYLHKTVPGPEPDNFTECHPWKDRTCCRQQTVPSPQKINQNYGPEWRWDRCGPLSSACERFFVQEACFYECDPNAGLYRKVSDKDFDESNPEHNKWQIQGMPIRADYCDAWWTACRNDLFCAHSQGSYFSCAAEYDKAGKDYFSDFINSIKSIIAWFSQ
;
A
#
# COMPACT_ATOMS: atom_id res chain seq x y z
N MET A 1 27.82 23.72 13.41
CA MET A 1 26.57 24.46 13.70
C MET A 1 25.60 24.48 12.50
N ALA A 2 26.04 24.82 11.29
CA ALA A 2 25.21 24.77 10.07
C ALA A 2 24.52 23.42 9.75
N PRO A 3 25.17 22.23 9.88
CA PRO A 3 24.49 20.96 9.55
C PRO A 3 23.37 20.62 10.55
N MET A 4 23.54 20.95 11.84
CA MET A 4 22.49 20.74 12.86
C MET A 4 21.25 21.60 12.58
N ILE A 5 21.44 22.84 12.12
CA ILE A 5 20.34 23.76 11.77
C ILE A 5 19.58 23.27 10.54
N LEU A 6 20.29 22.73 9.53
CA LEU A 6 19.67 22.17 8.32
C LEU A 6 18.85 20.90 8.62
N PHE A 7 19.34 20.02 9.52
CA PHE A 7 18.61 18.84 9.99
C PHE A 7 17.37 19.20 10.82
N LEU A 8 17.46 20.23 11.68
CA LEU A 8 16.32 20.76 12.43
C LEU A 8 15.24 21.34 11.50
N LEU A 9 15.63 22.09 10.47
CA LEU A 9 14.69 22.63 9.47
C LEU A 9 13.98 21.53 8.67
N ALA A 10 14.68 20.48 8.25
CA ALA A 10 14.09 19.34 7.54
C ALA A 10 13.13 18.52 8.43
N ALA A 11 13.45 18.34 9.72
CA ALA A 11 12.59 17.64 10.68
C ALA A 11 11.31 18.44 11.01
N VAL A 12 11.42 19.77 11.12
CA VAL A 12 10.27 20.66 11.30
C VAL A 12 9.39 20.70 10.04
N ALA A 13 9.98 20.65 8.85
CA ALA A 13 9.24 20.54 7.59
C ALA A 13 8.45 19.22 7.48
N GLY A 14 9.06 18.08 7.81
CA GLY A 14 8.37 16.79 7.81
C GLY A 14 7.22 16.70 8.82
N ALA A 15 7.37 17.33 9.99
CA ALA A 15 6.32 17.38 11.01
C ALA A 15 5.17 18.35 10.65
N ALA A 16 5.44 19.41 9.89
CA ALA A 16 4.43 20.39 9.49
C ALA A 16 3.60 19.94 8.28
N VAL A 17 4.19 19.25 7.30
CA VAL A 17 3.44 18.63 6.18
C VAL A 17 2.40 17.62 6.67
N ALA A 18 2.67 16.94 7.78
CA ALA A 18 1.72 16.02 8.42
C ALA A 18 0.48 16.72 9.03
N GLY A 19 0.51 18.05 9.24
CA GLY A 19 -0.59 18.81 9.85
C GLY A 19 -1.79 19.04 8.92
N ASP A 20 -1.59 19.03 7.61
CA ASP A 20 -2.62 19.33 6.61
C ASP A 20 -3.15 18.10 5.86
N VAL A 21 -2.54 16.93 6.09
CA VAL A 21 -3.06 15.64 5.59
C VAL A 21 -4.32 15.29 6.39
N PRO A 22 -5.46 14.94 5.76
CA PRO A 22 -6.74 14.70 6.45
C PRO A 22 -6.74 13.36 7.22
N CYS A 23 -5.89 13.26 8.23
CA CYS A 23 -5.67 12.10 9.07
C CYS A 23 -6.80 11.91 10.08
N ARG A 24 -7.32 10.69 10.14
CA ARG A 24 -8.37 10.32 11.10
C ARG A 24 -8.26 8.84 11.49
N PRO A 25 -8.81 8.43 12.64
CA PRO A 25 -8.84 7.03 13.03
C PRO A 25 -9.45 6.15 11.93
N ILE A 26 -8.87 4.97 11.68
CA ILE A 26 -9.33 4.03 10.65
C ILE A 26 -10.82 3.68 10.81
N ARG A 27 -11.33 3.56 12.04
CA ARG A 27 -12.77 3.33 12.30
C ARG A 27 -13.70 4.43 11.79
N ASP A 28 -13.21 5.67 11.69
CA ASP A 28 -13.97 6.81 11.21
C ASP A 28 -13.96 6.86 9.67
N ILE A 29 -13.02 6.18 9.03
CA ILE A 29 -12.91 6.00 7.57
C ILE A 29 -13.74 4.78 7.13
N TYR A 30 -13.53 3.65 7.80
CA TYR A 30 -14.12 2.36 7.48
C TYR A 30 -14.89 1.85 8.70
N PRO A 31 -16.23 1.74 8.63
CA PRO A 31 -17.04 1.26 9.75
C PRO A 31 -16.80 -0.21 10.15
N SER A 32 -16.33 -1.07 9.24
CA SER A 32 -16.01 -2.48 9.52
C SER A 32 -14.87 -3.01 8.65
N GLY A 33 -14.47 -4.27 8.86
CA GLY A 33 -13.52 -4.99 8.02
C GLY A 33 -13.95 -5.09 6.56
N LYS A 34 -15.26 -5.18 6.32
CA LYS A 34 -15.81 -5.15 4.96
C LYS A 34 -15.51 -3.83 4.25
N GLU A 35 -15.85 -2.69 4.84
CA GLU A 35 -15.57 -1.40 4.20
C GLU A 35 -14.07 -1.14 4.08
N LEU A 36 -13.25 -1.61 5.02
CA LEU A 36 -11.80 -1.51 4.91
C LEU A 36 -11.31 -2.23 3.66
N CYS A 37 -11.64 -3.52 3.50
CA CYS A 37 -11.18 -4.32 2.36
C CYS A 37 -11.72 -3.81 1.03
N GLU A 38 -13.01 -3.45 0.95
CA GLU A 38 -13.65 -3.09 -0.33
C GLU A 38 -13.31 -1.66 -0.78
N LYS A 39 -12.99 -0.74 0.13
CA LYS A 39 -12.82 0.69 -0.20
C LYS A 39 -11.40 1.19 -0.18
N MET A 40 -10.54 0.70 0.72
CA MET A 40 -9.17 1.24 0.89
C MET A 40 -8.42 1.32 -0.43
N TRP A 41 -8.53 0.26 -1.23
CA TRP A 41 -7.83 0.10 -2.50
C TRP A 41 -8.77 0.22 -3.72
N ASP A 42 -9.82 1.05 -3.62
CA ASP A 42 -10.75 1.36 -4.72
C ASP A 42 -11.35 0.11 -5.40
N GLY A 43 -11.81 -0.87 -4.60
CA GLY A 43 -12.44 -2.09 -5.09
C GLY A 43 -11.48 -3.17 -5.56
N ALA A 44 -10.19 -3.09 -5.20
CA ALA A 44 -9.21 -4.16 -5.42
C ALA A 44 -9.69 -5.50 -4.84
N PHE A 45 -10.33 -5.46 -3.67
CA PHE A 45 -10.77 -6.62 -2.91
C PHE A 45 -12.28 -6.66 -2.70
N VAL A 46 -12.82 -7.87 -2.55
CA VAL A 46 -14.22 -8.14 -2.17
C VAL A 46 -14.21 -8.94 -0.87
N TYR A 47 -15.04 -8.56 0.09
CA TYR A 47 -15.19 -9.27 1.35
C TYR A 47 -15.95 -10.58 1.13
N GLU A 48 -15.26 -11.73 1.25
CA GLU A 48 -15.83 -13.05 0.95
C GLU A 48 -16.03 -13.88 2.23
N THR A 49 -17.28 -14.28 2.46
CA THR A 49 -17.71 -15.06 3.63
C THR A 49 -17.60 -16.57 3.41
N ASP A 50 -17.64 -17.04 2.16
CA ASP A 50 -17.25 -18.41 1.82
C ASP A 50 -15.73 -18.50 1.81
N LEU A 51 -15.17 -18.77 2.99
CA LEU A 51 -13.74 -18.93 3.24
C LEU A 51 -13.07 -19.99 2.36
N SER A 52 -13.85 -20.90 1.76
CA SER A 52 -13.34 -21.92 0.85
C SER A 52 -13.06 -21.38 -0.56
N ARG A 53 -13.58 -20.20 -0.88
CA ARG A 53 -13.48 -19.47 -2.17
C ARG A 53 -12.73 -18.14 -2.05
N ALA A 54 -12.11 -17.89 -0.90
CA ALA A 54 -11.46 -16.62 -0.58
C ALA A 54 -9.95 -16.77 -0.39
N TYR A 55 -9.19 -15.80 -0.91
CA TYR A 55 -7.74 -15.71 -0.78
C TYR A 55 -7.34 -15.16 0.59
N THR A 56 -6.18 -15.56 1.07
CA THR A 56 -5.53 -14.96 2.25
C THR A 56 -4.30 -14.17 1.83
N MET A 57 -4.03 -13.06 2.50
CA MET A 57 -2.82 -12.25 2.26
C MET A 57 -1.63 -12.70 3.11
N TRP A 58 -1.79 -13.76 3.90
CA TRP A 58 -0.69 -14.38 4.63
C TRP A 58 -0.99 -15.84 4.95
N PHE A 59 0.05 -16.66 5.05
CA PHE A 59 -0.05 -18.08 5.35
C PHE A 59 1.25 -18.62 5.98
N PHE A 60 1.16 -19.76 6.65
CA PHE A 60 2.29 -20.41 7.33
C PHE A 60 2.59 -21.81 6.77
N GLU A 61 1.71 -22.29 5.90
CA GLU A 61 1.83 -23.55 5.18
C GLU A 61 3.01 -23.52 4.22
N ARG A 62 3.55 -24.72 3.93
CA ARG A 62 4.63 -24.87 2.94
C ARG A 62 4.20 -24.45 1.54
N ASP A 63 3.00 -24.86 1.15
CA ASP A 63 2.45 -24.58 -0.18
C ASP A 63 1.48 -23.40 -0.10
N ASN A 64 1.52 -22.51 -1.08
CA ASN A 64 0.62 -21.36 -1.14
C ASN A 64 -0.85 -21.82 -1.20
N PRO A 65 -1.67 -21.58 -0.15
CA PRO A 65 -3.08 -22.02 -0.13
C PRO A 65 -3.93 -21.32 -1.20
N ASN A 66 -3.51 -20.15 -1.67
CA ASN A 66 -4.20 -19.39 -2.70
C ASN A 66 -4.24 -20.13 -4.04
N ASP A 67 -3.27 -21.01 -4.32
CA ASP A 67 -3.29 -21.83 -5.53
C ASP A 67 -4.52 -22.76 -5.56
N LYS A 68 -4.90 -23.33 -4.40
CA LYS A 68 -6.09 -24.17 -4.26
C LYS A 68 -7.38 -23.36 -4.42
N VAL A 69 -7.38 -22.12 -3.92
CA VAL A 69 -8.52 -21.20 -4.08
C VAL A 69 -8.69 -20.85 -5.55
N SER A 70 -7.62 -20.54 -6.28
CA SER A 70 -7.67 -20.28 -7.72
C SER A 70 -8.33 -21.43 -8.48
N TYR A 71 -7.94 -22.68 -8.22
CA TYR A 71 -8.57 -23.84 -8.85
C TYR A 71 -10.08 -23.95 -8.55
N LYS A 72 -10.50 -23.74 -7.31
CA LYS A 72 -11.93 -23.75 -6.93
C LYS A 72 -12.76 -22.65 -7.61
N LEU A 73 -12.11 -21.56 -7.97
CA LEU A 73 -12.72 -20.45 -8.71
C LEU A 73 -12.66 -20.65 -10.24
N GLY A 74 -12.23 -21.82 -10.71
CA GLY A 74 -12.09 -22.11 -12.15
C GLY A 74 -10.92 -21.37 -12.81
N LYS A 75 -9.94 -20.94 -12.02
CA LYS A 75 -8.70 -20.31 -12.49
C LYS A 75 -7.52 -21.28 -12.34
N THR A 76 -6.43 -20.97 -13.01
CA THR A 76 -5.17 -21.71 -12.88
C THR A 76 -4.12 -20.79 -12.27
N PRO A 77 -3.39 -21.21 -11.23
CA PRO A 77 -2.25 -20.46 -10.72
C PRO A 77 -1.28 -20.11 -11.84
N PRO A 78 -0.91 -18.83 -12.02
CA PRO A 78 -0.25 -18.42 -13.24
C PRO A 78 1.24 -18.74 -13.23
N ASN A 79 1.79 -19.02 -14.41
CA ASN A 79 3.23 -19.15 -14.66
C ASN A 79 3.88 -17.83 -15.11
N LYS A 80 3.15 -16.71 -15.00
CA LYS A 80 3.56 -15.35 -15.33
C LYS A 80 3.11 -14.42 -14.20
N CYS A 81 3.91 -13.40 -13.93
CA CYS A 81 3.51 -12.29 -13.09
C CYS A 81 2.80 -11.25 -13.97
N TYR A 82 1.48 -11.08 -13.77
CA TYR A 82 0.70 -10.18 -14.61
C TYR A 82 0.77 -8.72 -14.18
N LEU A 83 1.04 -8.46 -12.90
CA LEU A 83 1.28 -7.13 -12.36
C LEU A 83 2.68 -6.66 -12.73
N GLN A 84 2.88 -5.35 -12.84
CA GLN A 84 4.14 -4.73 -13.30
C GLN A 84 4.73 -3.76 -12.26
N TYR A 85 5.68 -2.91 -12.66
CA TYR A 85 6.53 -2.06 -11.80
C TYR A 85 7.65 -2.82 -11.09
N LEU A 86 7.38 -3.41 -9.92
CA LEU A 86 8.42 -4.08 -9.11
C LEU A 86 8.42 -5.61 -9.26
N HIS A 87 7.37 -6.14 -9.88
CA HIS A 87 7.20 -7.56 -10.13
C HIS A 87 8.26 -8.13 -11.09
N LYS A 88 8.50 -9.44 -10.97
CA LYS A 88 9.21 -10.26 -11.96
C LYS A 88 8.34 -10.43 -13.20
N THR A 89 8.88 -11.07 -14.23
CA THR A 89 8.09 -11.52 -15.39
C THR A 89 7.49 -12.90 -15.17
N VAL A 90 8.21 -13.78 -14.49
CA VAL A 90 7.84 -15.17 -14.22
C VAL A 90 8.06 -15.44 -12.72
N PRO A 91 7.11 -16.12 -12.03
CA PRO A 91 7.30 -16.52 -10.64
C PRO A 91 8.50 -17.46 -10.50
N GLY A 92 9.31 -17.26 -9.46
CA GLY A 92 10.46 -18.12 -9.19
C GLY A 92 10.98 -17.95 -7.77
N PRO A 93 11.93 -18.79 -7.35
CA PRO A 93 12.43 -18.79 -5.99
C PRO A 93 13.26 -17.53 -5.68
N GLU A 94 13.34 -17.20 -4.39
CA GLU A 94 14.21 -16.17 -3.83
C GLU A 94 15.27 -16.78 -2.89
N PRO A 95 16.42 -16.09 -2.70
CA PRO A 95 17.52 -16.54 -1.84
C PRO A 95 17.11 -16.70 -0.37
N ASP A 96 17.97 -17.34 0.43
CA ASP A 96 17.68 -17.65 1.85
C ASP A 96 17.56 -16.43 2.76
N ASN A 97 18.03 -15.25 2.33
CA ASN A 97 17.79 -14.00 3.03
C ASN A 97 16.40 -13.39 2.76
N PHE A 98 15.54 -14.06 1.99
CA PHE A 98 14.14 -13.69 1.75
C PHE A 98 13.26 -13.95 2.97
N THR A 99 13.22 -12.95 3.85
CA THR A 99 12.71 -13.10 5.22
C THR A 99 11.42 -12.34 5.48
N GLU A 100 11.22 -11.15 4.89
CA GLU A 100 10.01 -10.37 5.17
C GLU A 100 8.78 -11.02 4.54
N CYS A 101 8.76 -11.21 3.21
CA CYS A 101 7.64 -11.85 2.51
C CYS A 101 7.83 -13.37 2.36
N HIS A 102 8.45 -14.02 3.35
CA HIS A 102 8.90 -15.41 3.28
C HIS A 102 7.87 -16.47 2.85
N PRO A 103 6.53 -16.32 3.05
CA PRO A 103 5.57 -17.34 2.62
C PRO A 103 5.67 -17.67 1.12
N TRP A 104 6.09 -16.73 0.28
CA TRP A 104 6.21 -16.94 -1.17
C TRP A 104 7.63 -17.32 -1.64
N LYS A 105 8.59 -17.59 -0.74
CA LYS A 105 10.02 -17.79 -1.06
C LYS A 105 10.27 -18.73 -2.25
N ASP A 106 9.56 -19.86 -2.32
CA ASP A 106 9.82 -20.88 -3.33
C ASP A 106 9.20 -20.56 -4.71
N ARG A 107 8.17 -19.71 -4.75
CA ARG A 107 7.49 -19.28 -5.98
C ARG A 107 6.85 -17.90 -5.78
N THR A 108 7.59 -16.85 -6.13
CA THR A 108 7.17 -15.46 -5.92
C THR A 108 7.35 -14.59 -7.16
N CYS A 109 6.49 -13.57 -7.28
CA CYS A 109 6.60 -12.48 -8.23
C CYS A 109 7.42 -11.28 -7.73
N CYS A 110 7.79 -11.19 -6.45
CA CYS A 110 8.63 -10.12 -5.92
C CYS A 110 10.10 -10.54 -5.81
N ARG A 111 10.99 -9.59 -5.51
CA ARG A 111 12.43 -9.82 -5.32
C ARG A 111 12.84 -9.41 -3.90
N GLN A 112 13.81 -10.10 -3.31
CA GLN A 112 14.36 -9.76 -1.99
C GLN A 112 14.79 -8.29 -1.89
N GLN A 113 15.32 -7.72 -2.96
CA GLN A 113 15.74 -6.32 -2.99
C GLN A 113 14.58 -5.32 -2.89
N THR A 114 13.35 -5.71 -3.27
CA THR A 114 12.16 -4.85 -3.20
C THR A 114 11.39 -5.07 -1.91
N VAL A 115 11.55 -6.23 -1.25
CA VAL A 115 10.86 -6.56 0.00
C VAL A 115 11.80 -6.98 1.16
N PRO A 116 12.94 -6.30 1.43
CA PRO A 116 13.87 -6.74 2.46
C PRO A 116 13.44 -6.39 3.89
N SER A 117 12.45 -5.50 4.05
CA SER A 117 11.94 -5.03 5.36
C SER A 117 10.63 -4.26 5.18
N PRO A 118 9.83 -4.05 6.26
CA PRO A 118 8.61 -3.24 6.21
C PRO A 118 8.88 -1.82 5.72
N GLN A 119 9.96 -1.22 6.21
CA GLN A 119 10.37 0.14 5.84
C GLN A 119 10.63 0.25 4.33
N LYS A 120 11.35 -0.70 3.74
CA LYS A 120 11.65 -0.67 2.30
C LYS A 120 10.38 -0.88 1.47
N ILE A 121 9.50 -1.79 1.89
CA ILE A 121 8.21 -2.04 1.22
C ILE A 121 7.38 -0.76 1.18
N ASN A 122 7.23 -0.09 2.33
CA ASN A 122 6.50 1.17 2.47
C ASN A 122 7.06 2.29 1.57
N GLN A 123 8.38 2.32 1.36
CA GLN A 123 9.07 3.38 0.62
C GLN A 123 9.18 3.13 -0.90
N ASN A 124 8.72 1.98 -1.40
CA ASN A 124 8.98 1.55 -2.78
C ASN A 124 8.39 2.47 -3.86
N TYR A 125 7.28 3.13 -3.55
CA TYR A 125 6.51 3.88 -4.54
C TYR A 125 6.64 5.40 -4.42
N GLY A 126 7.22 5.91 -3.34
CA GLY A 126 7.34 7.34 -3.06
C GLY A 126 6.67 7.74 -1.75
N PRO A 127 7.00 8.92 -1.20
CA PRO A 127 6.47 9.40 0.07
C PRO A 127 4.94 9.54 0.08
N GLU A 128 4.33 9.88 -1.05
CA GLU A 128 2.90 10.06 -1.23
C GLU A 128 2.12 8.72 -1.24
N TRP A 129 2.82 7.59 -1.42
CA TRP A 129 2.26 6.24 -1.42
C TRP A 129 2.64 5.43 -0.19
N ARG A 130 3.06 6.09 0.88
CA ARG A 130 3.30 5.44 2.17
C ARG A 130 2.01 5.23 2.96
N TRP A 131 1.87 4.09 3.64
CA TRP A 131 0.73 3.85 4.53
C TRP A 131 0.80 4.67 5.82
N ASP A 132 1.99 5.10 6.23
CA ASP A 132 2.27 5.84 7.47
C ASP A 132 2.35 7.37 7.27
N ARG A 133 1.63 7.91 6.26
CA ARG A 133 1.52 9.37 6.02
C ARG A 133 0.97 10.15 7.22
N CYS A 134 0.20 9.49 8.09
CA CYS A 134 -0.34 10.05 9.33
C CYS A 134 0.52 9.78 10.57
N GLY A 135 1.78 9.41 10.36
CA GLY A 135 2.68 8.90 11.40
C GLY A 135 2.66 7.38 11.50
N PRO A 136 3.52 6.81 12.36
CA PRO A 136 3.66 5.38 12.51
C PRO A 136 2.35 4.72 12.97
N LEU A 137 1.99 3.61 12.34
CA LEU A 137 0.90 2.75 12.79
C LEU A 137 1.34 1.93 14.01
N SER A 138 0.39 1.41 14.78
CA SER A 138 0.71 0.42 15.80
C SER A 138 1.32 -0.83 15.16
N SER A 139 2.20 -1.53 15.87
CA SER A 139 2.82 -2.75 15.35
C SER A 139 1.82 -3.86 15.00
N ALA A 140 0.64 -3.86 15.63
CA ALA A 140 -0.44 -4.79 15.29
C ALA A 140 -1.06 -4.44 13.94
N CYS A 141 -1.28 -3.16 13.67
CA CYS A 141 -1.85 -2.68 12.42
C CYS A 141 -0.85 -2.76 11.25
N GLU A 142 0.38 -2.30 11.44
CA GLU A 142 1.39 -2.24 10.37
C GLU A 142 1.66 -3.62 9.77
N ARG A 143 1.60 -4.69 10.58
CA ARG A 143 1.74 -6.07 10.10
C ARG A 143 0.74 -6.39 8.98
N PHE A 144 -0.50 -5.91 9.05
CA PHE A 144 -1.48 -6.18 7.99
C PHE A 144 -1.16 -5.43 6.69
N PHE A 145 -0.65 -4.20 6.77
CA PHE A 145 -0.18 -3.46 5.60
C PHE A 145 1.03 -4.14 4.94
N VAL A 146 1.96 -4.66 5.76
CA VAL A 146 3.10 -5.44 5.26
C VAL A 146 2.65 -6.74 4.60
N GLN A 147 1.71 -7.47 5.22
CA GLN A 147 1.17 -8.71 4.67
C GLN A 147 0.44 -8.46 3.35
N GLU A 148 -0.39 -7.42 3.27
CA GLU A 148 -1.08 -7.03 2.03
C GLU A 148 -0.09 -6.64 0.94
N ALA A 149 0.91 -5.81 1.25
CA ALA A 149 1.94 -5.43 0.28
C ALA A 149 2.78 -6.63 -0.18
N CYS A 150 3.16 -7.54 0.73
CA CYS A 150 3.80 -8.79 0.37
C CYS A 150 2.91 -9.63 -0.55
N PHE A 151 1.63 -9.76 -0.23
CA PHE A 151 0.68 -10.49 -1.06
C PHE A 151 0.56 -9.89 -2.47
N TYR A 152 0.40 -8.57 -2.56
CA TYR A 152 0.32 -7.84 -3.83
C TYR A 152 1.57 -8.05 -4.69
N GLU A 153 2.76 -7.85 -4.10
CA GLU A 153 4.03 -7.92 -4.82
C GLU A 153 4.45 -9.36 -5.17
N CYS A 154 4.14 -10.31 -4.29
CA CYS A 154 4.75 -11.64 -4.30
C CYS A 154 3.82 -12.75 -4.78
N ASP A 155 2.52 -12.70 -4.51
CA ASP A 155 1.61 -13.79 -4.87
C ASP A 155 1.29 -13.79 -6.37
N PRO A 156 1.67 -14.84 -7.13
CA PRO A 156 1.33 -14.91 -8.55
C PRO A 156 -0.18 -14.80 -8.82
N ASN A 157 -1.02 -15.25 -7.89
CA ASN A 157 -2.46 -15.27 -8.04
C ASN A 157 -3.09 -13.88 -7.96
N ALA A 158 -2.43 -12.87 -7.37
CA ALA A 158 -2.90 -11.48 -7.39
C ALA A 158 -3.08 -10.98 -8.84
N GLY A 159 -2.18 -11.40 -9.74
CA GLY A 159 -2.24 -11.07 -11.16
C GLY A 159 -3.47 -11.60 -11.91
N LEU A 160 -4.17 -12.62 -11.39
CA LEU A 160 -5.41 -13.15 -11.98
C LEU A 160 -6.58 -12.15 -11.88
N TYR A 161 -6.41 -11.09 -11.09
CA TYR A 161 -7.39 -10.04 -10.84
C TYR A 161 -6.94 -8.70 -11.41
N ARG A 162 -5.91 -8.66 -12.25
CA ARG A 162 -5.50 -7.43 -12.94
C ARG A 162 -6.69 -6.86 -13.72
N LYS A 163 -7.06 -5.62 -13.40
CA LYS A 163 -8.28 -4.94 -13.86
C LYS A 163 -8.37 -4.88 -15.39
N VAL A 164 -7.24 -4.57 -16.03
CA VAL A 164 -7.13 -4.53 -17.49
C VAL A 164 -6.18 -5.63 -17.93
N SER A 165 -6.73 -6.62 -18.64
CA SER A 165 -5.97 -7.78 -19.14
C SER A 165 -4.91 -7.33 -20.15
N ASP A 166 -3.88 -8.15 -20.38
CA ASP A 166 -2.88 -7.86 -21.43
C ASP A 166 -3.51 -7.73 -22.83
N LYS A 167 -4.65 -8.41 -23.07
CA LYS A 167 -5.37 -8.37 -24.34
C LYS A 167 -6.15 -7.07 -24.53
N ASP A 168 -6.70 -6.54 -23.43
CA ASP A 168 -7.58 -5.36 -23.46
C ASP A 168 -6.82 -4.07 -23.12
N PHE A 169 -5.52 -4.17 -22.82
CA PHE A 169 -4.68 -3.03 -22.50
C PHE A 169 -4.46 -2.14 -23.73
N ASP A 170 -4.59 -0.83 -23.52
CA ASP A 170 -4.43 0.21 -24.52
C ASP A 170 -3.65 1.34 -23.86
N GLU A 171 -2.42 1.57 -24.32
CA GLU A 171 -1.52 2.58 -23.76
C GLU A 171 -2.01 4.02 -24.00
N SER A 172 -2.91 4.23 -24.97
CA SER A 172 -3.49 5.54 -25.24
C SER A 172 -4.65 5.89 -24.30
N ASN A 173 -5.23 4.90 -23.61
CA ASN A 173 -6.30 5.12 -22.65
C ASN A 173 -5.72 5.47 -21.27
N PRO A 174 -5.93 6.69 -20.74
CA PRO A 174 -5.38 7.09 -19.45
C PRO A 174 -5.95 6.31 -18.25
N GLU A 175 -7.09 5.63 -18.43
CA GLU A 175 -7.68 4.75 -17.41
C GLU A 175 -7.04 3.36 -17.37
N HIS A 176 -6.23 3.01 -18.38
CA HIS A 176 -5.56 1.72 -18.48
C HIS A 176 -4.20 1.78 -17.81
N ASN A 177 -3.98 0.84 -16.90
CA ASN A 177 -2.69 0.65 -16.26
C ASN A 177 -2.39 -0.85 -16.09
N LYS A 178 -1.16 -1.16 -15.68
CA LYS A 178 -0.66 -2.55 -15.58
C LYS A 178 -0.49 -3.04 -14.14
N TRP A 179 -0.96 -2.26 -13.18
CA TRP A 179 -0.74 -2.48 -11.74
C TRP A 179 -2.03 -2.69 -10.94
N GLN A 180 -3.16 -2.18 -11.43
CA GLN A 180 -4.42 -2.21 -10.69
C GLN A 180 -5.04 -3.61 -10.75
N ILE A 181 -5.45 -4.10 -9.59
CA ILE A 181 -6.32 -5.27 -9.46
C ILE A 181 -7.74 -4.83 -9.11
N GLN A 182 -8.71 -5.72 -9.36
CA GLN A 182 -10.10 -5.47 -9.03
C GLN A 182 -10.82 -6.77 -8.67
N GLY A 183 -11.66 -6.72 -7.64
CA GLY A 183 -12.63 -7.77 -7.37
C GLY A 183 -12.06 -9.08 -6.80
N MET A 184 -10.87 -9.05 -6.19
CA MET A 184 -10.26 -10.26 -5.63
C MET A 184 -10.93 -10.65 -4.30
N PRO A 185 -11.52 -11.87 -4.17
CA PRO A 185 -12.23 -12.25 -2.97
C PRO A 185 -11.23 -12.53 -1.85
N ILE A 186 -11.22 -11.70 -0.82
CA ILE A 186 -10.36 -11.85 0.36
C ILE A 186 -11.21 -12.37 1.50
N ARG A 187 -10.63 -13.26 2.31
CA ARG A 187 -11.33 -13.86 3.44
C ARG A 187 -11.89 -12.78 4.37
N ALA A 188 -13.16 -12.91 4.69
CA ALA A 188 -13.88 -12.08 5.64
C ALA A 188 -13.15 -11.98 7.00
N ASP A 189 -12.67 -13.10 7.53
CA ASP A 189 -11.98 -13.15 8.81
C ASP A 189 -10.63 -12.40 8.80
N TYR A 190 -9.91 -12.40 7.69
CA TYR A 190 -8.70 -11.59 7.51
C TYR A 190 -9.02 -10.10 7.49
N CYS A 191 -10.05 -9.68 6.75
CA CYS A 191 -10.50 -8.29 6.69
C CYS A 191 -10.93 -7.75 8.06
N ASP A 192 -11.65 -8.56 8.83
CA ASP A 192 -12.10 -8.18 10.18
C ASP A 192 -10.95 -8.11 11.17
N ALA A 193 -9.96 -9.01 11.06
CA ALA A 193 -8.76 -8.97 11.87
C ALA A 193 -7.90 -7.74 11.56
N TRP A 194 -7.74 -7.40 10.28
CA TRP A 194 -7.05 -6.18 9.84
C TRP A 194 -7.69 -4.94 10.44
N TRP A 195 -9.00 -4.78 10.24
CA TRP A 195 -9.72 -3.64 10.79
C TRP A 195 -9.62 -3.57 12.31
N THR A 196 -9.78 -4.70 13.01
CA THR A 196 -9.71 -4.74 14.47
C THR A 196 -8.34 -4.27 14.99
N ALA A 197 -7.25 -4.69 14.33
CA ALA A 197 -5.90 -4.28 14.69
C ALA A 197 -5.64 -2.79 14.43
N CYS A 198 -6.28 -2.23 13.41
CA CYS A 198 -5.99 -0.90 12.89
C CYS A 198 -6.96 0.20 13.33
N ARG A 199 -8.15 -0.12 13.83
CA ARG A 199 -9.29 0.80 13.98
C ARG A 199 -9.02 2.10 14.75
N ASN A 200 -8.01 2.13 15.62
CA ASN A 200 -7.63 3.30 16.42
C ASN A 200 -6.40 4.05 15.90
N ASP A 201 -5.67 3.48 14.94
CA ASP A 201 -4.53 4.14 14.31
C ASP A 201 -5.00 5.20 13.33
N LEU A 202 -4.19 6.25 13.18
CA LEU A 202 -4.45 7.32 12.23
C LEU A 202 -4.07 6.88 10.83
N PHE A 203 -4.93 7.18 9.86
CA PHE A 203 -4.71 6.86 8.46
C PHE A 203 -5.23 7.96 7.57
N CYS A 204 -4.69 8.02 6.35
CA CYS A 204 -5.16 8.96 5.34
C CYS A 204 -5.82 8.22 4.18
N ALA A 205 -7.12 8.47 4.05
CA ALA A 205 -7.90 8.10 2.90
C ALA A 205 -8.94 9.21 2.65
N HIS A 206 -8.98 9.71 1.42
CA HIS A 206 -9.89 10.77 1.00
C HIS A 206 -11.05 10.18 0.19
N SER A 207 -11.95 11.01 -0.36
CA SER A 207 -12.99 10.59 -1.33
C SER A 207 -13.67 9.25 -1.00
N GLN A 208 -14.46 9.22 0.09
CA GLN A 208 -15.19 8.02 0.57
C GLN A 208 -14.32 6.83 1.06
N GLY A 209 -13.03 7.07 1.35
CA GLY A 209 -12.13 6.06 1.91
C GLY A 209 -11.11 5.48 0.93
N SER A 210 -10.90 6.15 -0.21
CA SER A 210 -9.86 5.80 -1.18
C SER A 210 -8.47 6.20 -0.67
N TYR A 211 -7.58 5.23 -0.56
CA TYR A 211 -6.16 5.46 -0.24
C TYR A 211 -5.46 6.32 -1.30
N PHE A 212 -5.74 6.03 -2.57
CA PHE A 212 -5.05 6.65 -3.70
C PHE A 212 -5.42 8.12 -3.83
N SER A 213 -6.68 8.47 -3.56
CA SER A 213 -7.12 9.87 -3.55
C SER A 213 -6.41 10.73 -2.50
N CYS A 214 -5.92 10.14 -1.40
CA CYS A 214 -5.13 10.89 -0.42
C CYS A 214 -3.72 11.27 -0.95
N ALA A 215 -3.15 10.56 -1.92
CA ALA A 215 -1.83 10.94 -2.45
C ALA A 215 -1.83 12.36 -3.01
N ALA A 216 -2.91 12.77 -3.67
CA ALA A 216 -3.10 14.14 -4.14
C ALA A 216 -3.20 15.16 -2.98
N GLU A 217 -3.86 14.81 -1.88
CA GLU A 217 -3.94 15.67 -0.69
C GLU A 217 -2.57 15.81 0.00
N TYR A 218 -1.80 14.72 0.07
CA TYR A 218 -0.44 14.73 0.59
C TYR A 218 0.50 15.62 -0.23
N ASP A 219 0.45 15.52 -1.56
CA ASP A 219 1.24 16.35 -2.46
C ASP A 219 0.88 17.84 -2.34
N LYS A 220 -0.41 18.13 -2.16
CA LYS A 220 -0.90 19.49 -1.96
C LYS A 220 -0.39 20.08 -0.65
N ALA A 221 -0.52 19.35 0.46
CA ALA A 221 0.01 19.75 1.76
C ALA A 221 1.52 20.06 1.70
N GLY A 222 2.29 19.23 0.98
CA GLY A 222 3.72 19.46 0.76
C GLY A 222 4.04 20.77 0.01
N LYS A 223 3.26 21.11 -1.02
CA LYS A 223 3.45 22.34 -1.81
C LYS A 223 3.05 23.59 -1.03
N ASP A 224 1.94 23.53 -0.30
CA ASP A 224 1.45 24.66 0.50
C ASP A 224 2.47 25.02 1.59
N TYR A 225 3.02 24.01 2.29
CA TYR A 225 4.10 24.23 3.26
C TYR A 225 5.33 24.93 2.67
N PHE A 226 5.80 24.50 1.50
CA PHE A 226 6.95 25.10 0.85
C PHE A 226 6.70 26.57 0.47
N SER A 227 5.50 26.87 -0.01
CA SER A 227 5.07 28.24 -0.30
C SER A 227 5.09 29.12 0.96
N ASP A 228 4.50 28.64 2.06
CA ASP A 228 4.43 29.38 3.33
C ASP A 228 5.81 29.60 3.96
N PHE A 229 6.70 28.62 3.84
CA PHE A 229 8.08 28.75 4.28
C PHE A 229 8.82 29.86 3.51
N ILE A 230 8.69 29.91 2.18
CA ILE A 230 9.29 30.97 1.36
C ILE A 230 8.74 32.34 1.75
N ASN A 231 7.42 32.45 1.95
CA ASN A 231 6.78 33.71 2.34
C ASN A 231 7.28 34.18 3.71
N SER A 232 7.41 33.25 4.67
CA SER A 232 7.96 33.54 6.00
C SER A 232 9.39 34.08 5.94
N ILE A 233 10.26 33.48 5.11
CA ILE A 233 11.64 33.98 4.90
C ILE A 233 11.64 35.40 4.32
N LYS A 234 10.81 35.66 3.30
CA LYS A 234 10.70 36.99 2.67
C LYS A 234 10.28 38.05 3.70
N SER A 235 9.29 37.74 4.54
CA SER A 235 8.84 38.65 5.59
C SER A 235 9.94 38.95 6.62
N ILE A 236 10.73 37.95 7.02
CA ILE A 236 11.85 38.15 7.95
C ILE A 236 12.93 39.04 7.31
N ILE A 237 13.31 38.78 6.06
CA ILE A 237 14.31 39.61 5.34
C ILE A 237 13.83 41.06 5.22
N ALA A 238 12.55 41.28 4.92
CA ALA A 238 11.96 42.61 4.83
C ALA A 238 11.97 43.38 6.16
N TRP A 239 11.93 42.67 7.29
CA TRP A 239 11.98 43.25 8.63
C TRP A 239 13.39 43.70 9.01
N PHE A 240 14.44 42.97 8.58
CA PHE A 240 15.84 43.35 8.79
C PHE A 240 16.37 44.39 7.80
N SER A 241 15.61 44.70 6.76
CA SER A 241 15.97 45.69 5.73
C SER A 241 15.35 47.07 5.98
N GLN A 242 14.70 47.26 7.14
CA GLN A 242 14.20 48.53 7.67
C GLN A 242 15.04 48.95 8.87
#